data_AF-A0A6G8PSK1-F1
#
_entry.id   AF-A0A6G8PSK1-F1
#
_cell.length_a   1.000
_cell.length_b   1.000
_cell.length_c   1.000
_cell.angle_alpha   90.00
_cell.angle_beta   90.00
_cell.angle_gamma   90.00
#
_symmetry.space_group_name_H-M   'P 1'
#
loop_
_entity.id
_entity.type
_entity.pdbx_description
1 polymer ?
#
loop_
_entity_poly.entity_id
_entity_poly.type
_entity_poly.pdbx_seq_one_letter_code
_entity_poly.pdbx_strand_id
1 'polypeptide(L)'
;MERASSTALPEVTILSDDRGPRPENAVGVGGFWYEPEVWALPVDPAAKVLYAGLCSYLGHGQINRKDLRATLGESTDEEIAGALETLARHNLLVPGERATRSGALPGYGVRSVREFGA
;
A
#
# COMPACT_ATOMS: atom_id res chain seq x y z
N MET A 1 -20.68 1.25 -20.23
CA MET A 1 -20.59 0.67 -18.87
C MET A 1 -19.71 1.63 -18.08
N GLU A 2 -20.35 2.49 -17.29
CA GLU A 2 -19.71 3.63 -16.63
C GLU A 2 -18.62 3.15 -15.67
N ARG A 3 -17.37 3.50 -15.96
CA ARG A 3 -16.33 3.55 -14.93
C ARG A 3 -16.62 4.79 -14.11
N ALA A 4 -17.30 4.63 -12.98
CA ALA A 4 -17.30 5.64 -11.94
C ALA A 4 -15.85 5.83 -11.48
N SER A 5 -15.16 6.80 -12.08
CA SER A 5 -13.92 7.35 -11.53
C SER A 5 -14.32 8.24 -10.37
N SER A 6 -14.60 7.65 -9.20
CA SER A 6 -14.58 8.43 -7.97
C SER A 6 -13.13 8.46 -7.51
N THR A 7 -12.50 9.61 -7.65
CA THR A 7 -11.16 9.93 -7.13
C THR A 7 -11.07 9.84 -5.60
N ALA A 8 -12.17 9.53 -4.93
CA ALA A 8 -12.24 9.31 -3.50
C ALA A 8 -11.69 7.94 -3.12
N LEU A 9 -10.62 7.93 -2.33
CA LEU A 9 -10.11 6.72 -1.68
C LEU A 9 -11.21 6.01 -0.90
N PRO A 10 -11.24 4.68 -0.82
CA PRO A 10 -12.17 3.99 0.07
C PRO A 10 -11.94 4.38 1.53
N GLU A 11 -12.98 4.32 2.35
CA GLU A 11 -12.85 4.64 3.79
C GLU A 11 -11.95 3.63 4.51
N VAL A 12 -11.99 2.37 4.08
CA VAL A 12 -11.12 1.28 4.53
C VAL A 12 -10.55 0.56 3.32
N THR A 13 -9.25 0.36 3.31
CA THR A 13 -8.51 -0.44 2.33
C THR A 13 -8.00 -1.70 3.01
N ILE A 14 -8.29 -2.87 2.44
CA ILE A 14 -7.80 -4.15 2.94
C ILE A 14 -6.36 -4.38 2.50
N LEU A 15 -5.51 -4.92 3.37
CA LEU A 15 -4.12 -5.22 3.08
C LEU A 15 -3.84 -6.71 3.26
N SER A 16 -3.08 -7.29 2.34
CA SER A 16 -2.52 -8.64 2.45
C SER A 16 -1.01 -8.58 2.34
N ASP A 17 -0.31 -9.41 3.11
CA ASP A 17 1.15 -9.47 3.12
C ASP A 17 1.65 -10.53 2.13
N ASP A 18 2.07 -10.09 0.94
CA ASP A 18 2.59 -10.94 -0.13
C ASP A 18 4.12 -10.73 -0.30
N ARG A 19 4.80 -10.16 0.70
CA ARG A 19 6.24 -9.87 0.64
C ARG A 19 7.11 -11.10 0.88
N GLY A 20 6.52 -12.18 1.38
CA GLY A 20 7.23 -13.38 1.78
C GLY A 20 7.95 -13.23 3.13
N PRO A 21 9.02 -14.03 3.38
CA PRO A 21 9.70 -14.03 4.66
C PRO A 21 10.41 -12.70 4.93
N ARG A 22 10.40 -12.26 6.19
CA ARG A 22 11.09 -11.04 6.63
C ARG A 22 12.60 -11.13 6.35
N PRO A 23 13.20 -10.20 5.59
CA PRO A 23 14.64 -10.16 5.39
C PRO A 23 15.37 -9.65 6.64
N GLU A 24 16.64 -10.01 6.79
CA GLU A 24 17.44 -9.71 7.99
C GLU A 24 17.62 -8.21 8.22
N ASN A 25 17.71 -7.42 7.15
CA ASN A 25 17.89 -5.97 7.19
C ASN A 25 16.56 -5.19 7.24
N ALA A 26 15.41 -5.87 7.38
CA ALA A 26 14.11 -5.22 7.44
C ALA A 26 14.01 -4.26 8.63
N VAL A 27 13.57 -3.03 8.37
CA VAL A 27 13.36 -2.00 9.39
C VAL A 27 12.00 -2.22 10.02
N GLY A 28 11.95 -2.41 11.35
CA GLY A 28 10.72 -2.59 12.11
C GLY A 28 10.72 -3.83 13.02
N VAL A 29 9.55 -4.27 13.47
CA VAL A 29 9.40 -5.34 14.47
C VAL A 29 8.17 -6.22 14.19
N GLY A 30 8.27 -7.52 14.50
CA GLY A 30 7.17 -8.47 14.27
C GLY A 30 6.73 -8.49 12.80
N GLY A 31 5.43 -8.36 12.56
CA GLY A 31 4.83 -8.21 11.22
C GLY A 31 4.84 -6.79 10.67
N PHE A 32 5.32 -5.82 11.45
CA PHE A 32 5.35 -4.39 11.13
C PHE A 32 6.78 -3.99 10.74
N TRP A 33 7.17 -4.33 9.51
CA TRP A 33 8.50 -4.05 8.98
C TRP A 33 8.42 -3.60 7.54
N TYR A 34 9.45 -2.96 6.98
CA TYR A 34 9.57 -2.69 5.54
C TYR A 34 11.01 -2.92 5.07
N GLU A 35 11.18 -3.11 3.76
CA GLU A 35 12.51 -3.23 3.13
C GLU A 35 13.13 -1.85 2.91
N PRO A 36 14.30 -1.54 3.52
CA PRO A 36 14.94 -0.23 3.38
C PRO A 36 15.35 0.09 1.93
N GLU A 37 15.48 -0.90 1.06
CA GLU A 37 15.80 -0.73 -0.36
C GLU A 37 14.74 0.09 -1.11
N VAL A 38 13.51 0.23 -0.56
CA VAL A 38 12.47 1.10 -1.12
C VAL A 38 12.99 2.53 -1.36
N TRP A 39 13.91 3.01 -0.51
CA TRP A 39 14.44 4.36 -0.60
C TRP A 39 15.33 4.56 -1.84
N ALA A 40 15.93 3.49 -2.36
CA ALA A 40 16.76 3.50 -3.56
C ALA A 40 15.97 3.36 -4.87
N LEU A 41 14.67 3.05 -4.81
CA LEU A 41 13.86 2.84 -6.01
C LEU A 41 13.65 4.14 -6.82
N PRO A 42 13.55 4.07 -8.16
CA PRO A 42 13.32 5.23 -9.02
C PRO A 42 11.82 5.60 -9.10
N VAL A 43 11.18 5.82 -7.95
CA VAL A 43 9.78 6.25 -7.83
C VAL A 43 9.66 7.49 -6.95
N ASP A 44 8.51 8.16 -7.02
CA ASP A 44 8.25 9.38 -6.27
C ASP A 44 8.39 9.19 -4.76
N PRO A 45 8.87 10.21 -4.01
CA PRO A 45 8.99 10.14 -2.56
C PRO A 45 7.70 9.72 -1.84
N ALA A 46 6.54 10.21 -2.32
CA ALA A 46 5.24 9.83 -1.78
C ALA A 46 4.98 8.33 -1.88
N ALA A 47 5.31 7.69 -3.01
CA ALA A 47 5.17 6.24 -3.19
C ALA A 47 6.06 5.46 -2.20
N LYS A 48 7.30 5.93 -1.97
CA LYS A 48 8.23 5.29 -1.02
C LYS A 48 7.72 5.36 0.42
N VAL A 49 7.28 6.54 0.85
CA VAL A 49 6.69 6.74 2.18
C VAL A 49 5.42 5.91 2.33
N LEU A 50 4.57 5.92 1.31
CA LEU A 50 3.33 5.15 1.31
C LEU A 50 3.59 3.64 1.42
N TYR A 51 4.57 3.10 0.69
CA TYR A 51 4.96 1.69 0.82
C TYR A 51 5.37 1.33 2.26
N ALA A 52 6.27 2.13 2.86
CA ALA A 52 6.71 1.91 4.25
C ALA A 52 5.54 2.05 5.25
N GLY A 53 4.63 3.01 5.01
CA GLY A 53 3.41 3.19 5.76
C GLY A 53 2.50 1.96 5.68
N LEU A 54 2.13 1.52 4.48
CA LEU A 54 1.29 0.32 4.26
C LEU A 54 1.88 -0.91 4.95
N CYS A 55 3.20 -1.09 4.85
CA CYS A 55 3.92 -2.16 5.52
C CYS A 55 3.76 -2.14 7.05
N SER A 56 3.63 -0.95 7.65
CA SER A 56 3.39 -0.75 9.08
C SER A 56 1.94 -1.03 9.50
N TYR A 57 1.02 -1.25 8.55
CA TYR A 57 -0.38 -1.65 8.81
C TYR A 57 -0.67 -3.10 8.41
N LEU A 58 0.30 -3.84 7.87
CA LEU A 58 0.07 -5.24 7.45
C LEU A 58 -0.29 -6.16 8.61
N GLY A 59 0.25 -5.93 9.81
CA GLY A 59 -0.17 -6.66 11.01
C GLY A 59 -1.62 -6.38 11.44
N HIS A 60 -2.24 -5.31 10.93
CA HIS A 60 -3.67 -5.01 11.12
C HIS A 60 -4.55 -5.55 9.99
N GLY A 61 -3.97 -5.84 8.82
CA GLY A 61 -4.69 -6.35 7.64
C GLY A 61 -5.60 -5.32 6.94
N GLN A 62 -5.60 -4.08 7.40
CA GLN A 62 -6.37 -2.98 6.83
C GLN A 62 -5.80 -1.63 7.26
N ILE A 63 -6.10 -0.59 6.48
CA ILE A 63 -5.81 0.81 6.79
C ILE A 63 -7.01 1.67 6.40
N ASN A 64 -7.36 2.65 7.23
CA ASN A 64 -8.45 3.58 6.91
C ASN A 64 -7.92 4.82 6.15
N ARG A 65 -8.82 5.57 5.52
CA ARG A 65 -8.48 6.77 4.74
C ARG A 65 -7.73 7.82 5.57
N LYS A 66 -8.11 8.00 6.84
CA LYS A 66 -7.47 8.98 7.73
C LYS A 66 -6.01 8.63 7.98
N ASP A 67 -5.72 7.35 8.22
CA ASP A 67 -4.37 6.85 8.45
C ASP A 67 -3.53 6.89 7.16
N LEU A 68 -4.14 6.63 6.00
CA LEU A 68 -3.50 6.85 4.68
C LEU A 68 -3.10 8.31 4.48
N ARG A 69 -3.97 9.27 4.83
CA ARG A 69 -3.66 10.70 4.77
C ARG A 69 -2.54 11.07 5.75
N ALA A 70 -2.63 10.59 6.99
CA ALA A 70 -1.61 10.83 8.01
C ALA A 70 -0.22 10.31 7.59
N THR A 71 -0.18 9.17 6.88
CA THR A 71 1.07 8.58 6.35
C THR A 71 1.82 9.54 5.41
N LEU A 72 1.10 10.35 4.63
CA LEU A 72 1.67 11.33 3.72
C LEU A 72 1.53 12.78 4.22
N GLY A 73 1.37 12.99 5.53
CA GLY A 73 1.33 14.34 6.10
C GLY A 73 0.07 15.14 5.74
N GLU A 74 -1.10 14.48 5.75
CA GLU A 74 -2.41 15.04 5.38
C GLU A 74 -2.54 15.42 3.89
N SER A 75 -1.82 14.71 3.02
CA SER A 75 -1.97 14.76 1.56
C SER A 75 -3.41 14.52 1.09
N THR A 76 -3.73 14.99 -0.12
CA THR A 76 -5.06 14.81 -0.71
C THR A 76 -5.29 13.37 -1.16
N ASP A 77 -6.57 13.00 -1.35
CA ASP A 77 -6.92 11.66 -1.83
C ASP A 77 -6.33 11.39 -3.23
N GLU A 78 -6.21 12.42 -4.06
CA GLU A 78 -5.60 12.36 -5.38
C GLU A 78 -4.11 12.03 -5.32
N GLU A 79 -3.36 12.65 -4.41
CA GLU A 79 -1.92 12.41 -4.23
C GLU A 79 -1.66 10.97 -3.76
N ILE A 80 -2.46 10.51 -2.79
CA ILE A 80 -2.39 9.13 -2.29
C ILE A 80 -2.78 8.15 -3.39
N ALA A 81 -3.86 8.42 -4.14
CA ALA A 81 -4.28 7.56 -5.26
C ALA A 81 -3.19 7.46 -6.34
N GLY A 82 -2.53 8.57 -6.67
CA GLY A 82 -1.39 8.58 -7.58
C GLY A 82 -0.20 7.77 -7.06
N ALA A 83 0.12 7.88 -5.77
CA ALA A 83 1.17 7.07 -5.14
C ALA A 83 0.82 5.56 -5.13
N LEU A 84 -0.42 5.19 -4.84
CA LEU A 84 -0.91 3.81 -4.92
C LEU A 84 -0.81 3.28 -6.36
N GLU A 85 -1.19 4.08 -7.35
CA GLU A 85 -1.09 3.72 -8.77
C GLU A 85 0.37 3.51 -9.18
N THR A 86 1.28 4.39 -8.76
CA THR A 86 2.72 4.22 -9.01
C THR A 86 3.23 2.91 -8.42
N LEU A 87 2.89 2.59 -7.17
CA LEU A 87 3.30 1.33 -6.55
C LEU A 87 2.71 0.11 -7.28
N ALA A 88 1.45 0.18 -7.71
CA ALA A 88 0.81 -0.89 -8.47
C ALA A 88 1.44 -1.09 -9.85
N ARG A 89 1.73 0.00 -10.57
CA ARG A 89 2.39 0.00 -11.88
C ARG A 89 3.79 -0.64 -11.82
N HIS A 90 4.46 -0.51 -10.69
CA HIS A 90 5.78 -1.08 -10.44
C HIS A 90 5.76 -2.40 -9.67
N ASN A 91 4.61 -3.08 -9.59
CA ASN A 91 4.42 -4.40 -8.95
C ASN A 91 4.70 -4.48 -7.45
N LEU A 92 4.75 -3.35 -6.75
CA LEU A 92 4.85 -3.31 -5.29
C LEU A 92 3.48 -3.46 -4.61
N LEU A 93 2.40 -3.19 -5.35
CA LEU A 93 1.03 -3.48 -4.95
C LEU A 93 0.34 -4.29 -6.03
N VAL A 94 -0.48 -5.26 -5.61
CA VAL A 94 -1.42 -5.96 -6.48
C VAL A 94 -2.83 -5.55 -6.07
N PRO A 95 -3.58 -4.83 -6.93
CA PRO A 95 -4.97 -4.51 -6.66
C PRO A 95 -5.77 -5.80 -6.45
N GLY A 96 -6.60 -5.81 -5.42
CA GLY A 96 -7.47 -6.94 -5.12
C GLY A 96 -8.74 -6.48 -4.41
N GLU A 97 -9.67 -7.41 -4.28
CA GLU A 97 -10.86 -7.21 -3.46
C GLU A 97 -10.97 -8.35 -2.47
N ARG A 98 -11.43 -8.06 -1.25
CA ARG A 98 -11.70 -9.08 -0.25
C ARG A 98 -13.18 -9.10 0.10
N ALA A 99 -13.78 -10.27 -0.01
CA ALA A 99 -15.15 -10.49 0.44
C ALA A 99 -15.23 -10.31 1.97
N THR A 100 -16.16 -9.47 2.40
CA THR A 100 -16.51 -9.23 3.81
C THR A 100 -18.00 -9.49 4.02
N ARG A 101 -18.46 -9.49 5.28
CA ARG A 101 -19.89 -9.63 5.60
C ARG A 101 -20.77 -8.53 4.99
N SER A 102 -20.18 -7.37 4.69
CA SER A 102 -20.88 -6.20 4.16
C SER A 102 -20.69 -6.02 2.64
N GLY A 103 -20.03 -6.96 1.96
CA GLY A 103 -19.68 -6.87 0.54
C GLY A 103 -18.18 -6.99 0.29
N ALA A 104 -17.76 -6.85 -0.98
CA ALA A 104 -16.35 -6.80 -1.34
C ALA A 104 -15.77 -5.42 -0.99
N LEU A 105 -14.64 -5.41 -0.27
CA LEU A 105 -13.88 -4.19 -0.03
C LEU A 105 -12.63 -4.15 -0.91
N PRO A 106 -12.29 -2.97 -1.47
CA PRO A 106 -11.05 -2.81 -2.22
C PRO A 106 -9.84 -3.00 -1.30
N GLY A 107 -8.76 -3.49 -1.87
CA GLY A 107 -7.53 -3.75 -1.14
C GLY A 107 -6.32 -3.92 -2.04
N TYR A 108 -5.19 -4.14 -1.38
CA TYR A 108 -3.92 -4.39 -2.02
C TYR A 108 -3.18 -5.56 -1.36
N GLY A 109 -2.61 -6.43 -2.18
CA GLY A 109 -1.51 -7.29 -1.78
C GLY A 109 -0.21 -6.50 -1.83
N VAL A 110 0.47 -6.35 -0.70
CA VAL A 110 1.76 -5.65 -0.64
C VAL A 110 2.86 -6.66 -0.96
N ARG A 111 3.65 -6.38 -2.00
CA ARG A 111 4.75 -7.24 -2.46
C ARG A 111 6.10 -6.70 -2.04
N SER A 112 7.11 -7.58 -2.01
CA SER A 112 8.48 -7.20 -1.69
C SER A 112 9.03 -6.20 -2.72
N VAL A 113 9.95 -5.33 -2.29
CA VAL A 113 10.70 -4.44 -3.20
C VAL A 113 11.48 -5.19 -4.28
N ARG A 114 11.74 -6.49 -4.08
CA ARG A 114 12.37 -7.37 -5.08
C ARG A 114 11.50 -7.60 -6.31
N GLU A 115 10.18 -7.40 -6.18
CA GLU A 115 9.22 -7.53 -7.27
C GLU A 115 9.13 -6.26 -8.12
N PHE A 116 9.89 -5.21 -7.78
CA PHE A 116 9.88 -3.94 -8.49
C PHE A 116 10.17 -4.12 -9.99
N GLY A 117 9.19 -3.80 -10.83
CA GLY A 117 9.33 -3.87 -12.30
C GLY A 117 9.32 -5.29 -12.89
N ALA A 118 8.92 -6.30 -12.11
CA ALA A 118 8.80 -7.70 -12.54
C ALA A 118 7.66 -7.98 -13.55
#